data_AF-A0A327SFY8-F1
#
_entry.id   AF-A0A327SFY8-F1
#
_cell.length_a   1.000
_cell.length_b   1.000
_cell.length_c   1.000
_cell.angle_alpha   90.00
_cell.angle_beta   90.00
_cell.angle_gamma   90.00
#
_symmetry.space_group_name_H-M   'P 1'
#
loop_
_entity.id
_entity.type
_entity.pdbx_description
1 polymer ?
#
loop_
_entity_poly.entity_id
_entity_poly.type
_entity_poly.pdbx_seq_one_letter_code
_entity_poly.pdbx_strand_id
1 'polypeptide(L)'
;MIYLLSNLKIAVPKKVFIKDPGSSNSGKIISKHNIFIIDEIGFNAFTFKKLGAKIESNESSIYHYFEIKHKLLVSLTTWYWGWEKYQLVLAPQN
;
A
#
# COMPACT_ATOMS: atom_id res chain seq x y z
N MET A 1 11.45 11.01 22.71
CA MET A 1 10.94 9.68 22.27
C MET A 1 9.88 9.81 21.16
N ILE A 2 8.74 10.48 21.38
CA ILE A 2 7.63 10.59 20.40
C ILE A 2 8.05 11.22 19.05
N TYR A 3 8.91 12.24 19.06
CA TYR A 3 9.38 12.91 17.84
C TYR A 3 10.36 12.09 16.98
N LEU A 4 10.98 11.04 17.53
CA LEU A 4 11.90 10.20 16.75
C LEU A 4 11.13 9.30 15.76
N LEU A 5 9.91 8.91 16.14
CA LEU A 5 9.05 7.99 15.37
C LEU A 5 8.15 8.72 14.39
N SER A 6 7.90 10.02 14.55
CA SER A 6 6.96 10.80 13.72
C SER A 6 7.36 10.91 12.24
N ASN A 7 8.64 10.68 11.91
CA ASN A 7 9.15 10.68 10.54
C ASN A 7 9.51 9.28 10.02
N LEU A 8 9.17 8.23 10.77
CA LEU A 8 9.44 6.88 10.34
C LEU A 8 8.64 6.57 9.07
N LYS A 9 9.35 6.31 7.97
CA LYS A 9 8.77 5.81 6.73
C LYS A 9 9.45 4.51 6.35
N ILE A 10 8.64 3.48 6.17
CA ILE A 10 9.10 2.22 5.57
C ILE A 10 9.39 2.51 4.10
N ALA A 11 10.65 2.36 3.71
CA ALA A 11 11.05 2.55 2.33
C ALA A 11 10.49 1.44 1.44
N VAL A 12 9.67 1.81 0.47
CA VAL A 12 9.17 0.91 -0.57
C VAL A 12 9.90 1.22 -1.88
N PRO A 13 10.40 0.21 -2.64
CA PRO A 13 11.14 0.45 -3.87
C PRO A 13 10.32 1.24 -4.89
N LYS A 14 10.89 2.31 -5.44
CA LYS A 14 10.21 3.21 -6.40
C LYS A 14 9.70 2.50 -7.66
N LYS A 15 10.19 1.30 -7.98
CA LYS A 15 9.77 0.52 -9.16
C LYS A 15 8.37 -0.12 -9.04
N VAL A 16 7.79 -0.15 -7.84
CA VAL A 16 6.51 -0.84 -7.58
C VAL A 16 5.29 0.10 -7.65
N PHE A 17 5.51 1.39 -7.85
CA PHE A 17 4.47 2.41 -8.05
C PHE A 17 4.96 3.49 -9.03
N ILE A 18 4.04 4.19 -9.69
CA ILE A 18 4.33 5.35 -10.55
C ILE A 18 4.50 6.60 -9.68
N LYS A 19 3.57 6.80 -8.75
CA LYS A 19 3.58 7.84 -7.73
C LYS A 19 3.48 7.19 -6.35
N ASP A 20 4.17 7.75 -5.37
CA ASP A 20 4.10 7.25 -3.99
C ASP A 20 2.65 7.31 -3.48
N PRO A 21 1.99 6.17 -3.21
CA PRO A 21 0.62 6.16 -2.72
C PRO A 21 0.50 6.74 -1.31
N GLY A 22 1.59 6.80 -0.54
CA GLY A 22 1.62 7.47 0.76
C GLY A 22 1.65 9.01 0.67
N SER A 23 1.87 9.58 -0.52
CA SER A 23 2.08 11.03 -0.71
C SER A 23 0.78 11.84 -0.80
N SER A 24 -0.38 11.20 -0.90
CA SER A 24 -1.67 11.86 -1.12
C SER A 24 -2.79 11.18 -0.33
N ASN A 25 -3.91 11.88 -0.12
CA ASN A 25 -5.07 11.28 0.55
C ASN A 25 -5.68 10.15 -0.29
N SER A 26 -5.83 10.36 -1.61
CA SER A 26 -6.38 9.33 -2.51
C SER A 26 -5.48 8.09 -2.58
N GLY A 27 -4.16 8.26 -2.64
CA GLY A 27 -3.22 7.14 -2.60
C GLY A 27 -3.30 6.35 -1.29
N LYS A 28 -3.43 7.04 -0.14
CA LYS A 28 -3.61 6.38 1.17
C LYS A 28 -4.92 5.59 1.23
N ILE A 29 -6.02 6.14 0.69
CA ILE A 29 -7.31 5.47 0.58
C ILE A 29 -7.20 4.21 -0.29
N ILE A 30 -6.52 4.29 -1.44
CA ILE A 30 -6.22 3.15 -2.33
C ILE A 30 -5.43 2.07 -1.58
N SER A 31 -4.34 2.45 -0.90
CA SER A 31 -3.49 1.52 -0.14
C SER A 31 -4.23 0.81 0.99
N LYS A 32 -5.20 1.48 1.62
CA LYS A 32 -6.01 0.90 2.70
C LYS A 32 -7.09 -0.04 2.15
N HIS A 33 -7.85 0.39 1.14
CA HIS A 33 -9.05 -0.34 0.72
C HIS A 33 -8.78 -1.53 -0.20
N ASN A 34 -7.64 -1.55 -0.92
CA ASN A 34 -7.30 -2.71 -1.73
C ASN A 34 -7.18 -3.99 -0.89
N ILE A 35 -6.66 -3.89 0.35
CA ILE A 35 -6.46 -5.04 1.24
C ILE A 35 -7.81 -5.68 1.56
N PHE A 36 -8.78 -4.87 1.98
CA PHE A 36 -10.12 -5.36 2.33
C PHE A 36 -10.82 -6.02 1.16
N ILE A 37 -10.72 -5.43 -0.04
CA ILE A 37 -11.39 -6.01 -1.20
C ILE A 37 -10.64 -7.30 -1.65
N ILE A 38 -9.31 -7.34 -1.57
CA ILE A 38 -8.53 -8.55 -1.91
C ILE A 38 -8.86 -9.69 -0.93
N ASP A 39 -9.04 -9.39 0.35
CA ASP A 39 -9.50 -10.34 1.37
C ASP A 39 -10.92 -10.85 1.08
N GLU A 40 -11.83 -9.95 0.69
CA GLU A 40 -13.24 -10.27 0.42
C GLU A 40 -13.44 -11.14 -0.83
N ILE A 41 -12.77 -10.83 -1.95
CA ILE A 41 -13.02 -11.48 -3.25
C ILE A 41 -11.84 -12.26 -3.83
N GLY A 42 -10.68 -12.23 -3.17
CA GLY A 42 -9.44 -12.81 -3.66
C GLY A 42 -8.75 -11.98 -4.75
N PHE A 43 -7.42 -12.09 -4.81
CA PHE A 43 -6.58 -11.32 -5.75
C PHE A 43 -6.87 -11.63 -7.24
N ASN A 44 -7.32 -12.85 -7.54
CA ASN A 44 -7.67 -13.23 -8.91
C ASN A 44 -8.86 -12.42 -9.42
N ALA A 45 -9.92 -12.30 -8.62
CA ALA A 45 -11.13 -11.55 -8.97
C ALA A 45 -10.98 -10.02 -8.78
N PHE A 46 -9.93 -9.58 -8.08
CA PHE A 46 -9.60 -8.17 -7.89
C PHE A 46 -9.28 -7.45 -9.20
N THR A 47 -9.89 -6.28 -9.38
CA THR A 47 -9.62 -5.34 -10.48
C THR A 47 -9.59 -3.91 -9.96
N PHE A 48 -8.88 -3.01 -10.65
CA PHE A 48 -8.86 -1.59 -10.29
C PHE A 48 -10.23 -0.94 -10.44
N LYS A 49 -11.04 -1.36 -11.43
CA LYS A 49 -12.44 -0.97 -11.53
C LYS A 49 -13.25 -1.25 -10.25
N LYS A 50 -13.11 -2.45 -9.67
CA LYS A 50 -13.82 -2.82 -8.43
C LYS A 50 -13.32 -2.01 -7.23
N LEU A 51 -12.00 -1.78 -7.15
CA LEU A 51 -11.44 -0.92 -6.12
C LEU A 51 -11.96 0.51 -6.24
N GLY A 52 -11.95 1.08 -7.45
CA GLY A 52 -12.45 2.42 -7.73
C GLY A 52 -13.89 2.58 -7.27
N ALA A 53 -14.76 1.65 -7.64
CA ALA A 53 -16.15 1.64 -7.19
C ALA A 53 -16.27 1.59 -5.65
N LYS A 54 -15.46 0.77 -4.96
CA LYS A 54 -15.48 0.65 -3.49
C LYS A 54 -15.05 1.93 -2.76
N ILE A 55 -14.18 2.73 -3.37
CA ILE A 55 -13.67 3.99 -2.80
C ILE A 55 -14.32 5.24 -3.40
N GLU A 56 -15.44 5.08 -4.12
CA GLU A 56 -16.14 6.18 -4.81
C GLU A 56 -15.24 7.00 -5.73
N SER A 57 -14.37 6.30 -6.47
CA SER A 57 -13.40 6.89 -7.40
C SER A 57 -13.43 6.19 -8.76
N ASN A 58 -12.78 6.79 -9.75
CA ASN A 58 -12.63 6.16 -11.06
C ASN A 58 -11.38 5.25 -11.09
N GLU A 59 -11.40 4.28 -11.99
CA GLU A 59 -10.29 3.36 -12.21
C GLU A 59 -8.99 4.10 -12.60
N SER A 60 -9.11 5.15 -13.41
CA SER A 60 -7.99 6.01 -13.83
C SER A 60 -7.20 6.59 -12.64
N SER A 61 -7.87 6.92 -11.54
CA SER A 61 -7.25 7.47 -10.34
C SER A 61 -6.28 6.48 -9.70
N ILE A 62 -6.53 5.18 -9.84
CA ILE A 62 -5.65 4.11 -9.35
C ILE A 62 -4.44 3.94 -10.28
N TYR A 63 -4.64 4.09 -11.59
CA TYR A 63 -3.57 4.03 -12.58
C TYR A 63 -2.52 5.14 -12.41
N HIS A 64 -2.84 6.26 -11.75
CA HIS A 64 -1.83 7.26 -11.37
C HIS A 64 -0.79 6.74 -10.36
N TYR A 65 -1.10 5.67 -9.62
CA TYR A 65 -0.21 5.09 -8.60
C TYR A 65 0.33 3.73 -9.03
N PHE A 66 -0.47 2.90 -9.71
CA PHE A 66 -0.08 1.53 -10.05
C PHE A 66 -0.43 1.20 -11.49
N GLU A 67 0.56 0.74 -12.25
CA GLU A 67 0.40 0.35 -13.65
C GLU A 67 -0.46 -0.92 -13.81
N ILE A 68 -0.29 -1.88 -12.90
CA ILE A 68 -0.98 -3.18 -12.93
C ILE A 68 -1.28 -3.66 -11.51
N LYS A 69 -2.30 -4.52 -11.34
CA LYS A 69 -2.70 -5.06 -10.03
C LYS A 69 -1.58 -5.80 -9.29
N HIS A 70 -0.68 -6.45 -10.03
CA HIS A 70 0.49 -7.10 -9.46
C HIS A 70 1.44 -6.11 -8.78
N LYS A 71 1.68 -4.93 -9.37
CA LYS A 71 2.53 -3.89 -8.76
C LYS A 71 1.92 -3.35 -7.46
N LEU A 72 0.60 -3.19 -7.42
CA LEU A 72 -0.11 -2.86 -6.18
C LEU A 72 0.13 -3.92 -5.10
N LEU A 73 -0.03 -5.21 -5.43
CA LEU A 73 0.22 -6.29 -4.47
C LEU A 73 1.68 -6.33 -4.00
N VAL A 74 2.64 -6.18 -4.92
CA VAL A 74 4.07 -6.13 -4.57
C VAL A 74 4.39 -4.92 -3.68
N SER A 75 3.74 -3.77 -3.91
CA SER A 75 3.91 -2.61 -3.04
C SER A 75 3.43 -2.88 -1.61
N LEU A 76 2.28 -3.57 -1.47
CA LEU A 76 1.69 -3.95 -0.20
C LEU A 76 2.58 -4.95 0.55
N THR A 77 3.03 -6.01 -0.13
CA THR A 77 3.88 -7.03 0.48
C THR A 77 5.25 -6.48 0.83
N THR A 78 5.82 -5.58 0.02
CA THR A 78 7.09 -4.93 0.34
C THR A 78 6.97 -4.02 1.55
N TRP A 79 5.87 -3.26 1.64
CA TRP A 79 5.59 -2.44 2.82
C TRP A 79 5.43 -3.31 4.07
N TYR A 80 4.69 -4.43 3.98
CA TYR A 80 4.50 -5.38 5.07
C TYR A 80 5.84 -5.93 5.58
N TRP A 81 6.68 -6.47 4.69
CA TRP A 81 8.01 -6.97 5.09
C TRP A 81 8.92 -5.89 5.64
N GLY A 82 8.79 -4.66 5.15
CA GLY A 82 9.51 -3.52 5.72
C GLY A 82 9.04 -3.19 7.14
N TRP A 83 7.75 -3.33 7.43
CA TRP A 83 7.20 -3.19 8.78
C TRP A 83 7.68 -4.30 9.71
N GLU A 84 7.60 -5.57 9.29
CA GLU A 84 8.09 -6.70 10.08
C GLU A 84 9.58 -6.56 10.43
N LYS A 85 10.41 -6.17 9.45
CA LYS A 85 11.84 -5.88 9.70
C LYS A 85 12.03 -4.78 10.74
N TYR A 86 11.20 -3.74 10.67
CA TYR A 86 11.26 -2.66 11.64
C TYR A 86 10.90 -3.13 13.06
N GLN A 87 9.86 -3.96 13.19
CA GLN A 87 9.49 -4.57 14.46
C GLN A 87 10.64 -5.40 15.04
N LEU A 88 11.33 -6.19 14.21
CA LEU A 88 12.49 -6.99 14.64
C LEU A 88 13.66 -6.13 15.14
N VAL A 89 13.96 -5.01 14.47
CA VAL A 89 15.04 -4.10 14.89
C VAL A 89 14.72 -3.41 16.21
N LEU A 90 13.44 -3.11 16.47
CA LEU A 90 13.01 -2.49 17.72
C LEU A 90 12.75 -3.47 18.86
N ALA A 91 12.65 -4.76 18.56
CA ALA A 91 12.42 -5.77 19.58
C ALA A 91 13.55 -5.72 20.63
N PRO A 92 13.23 -5.78 21.93
CA PRO A 92 14.25 -5.85 22.97
C PRO A 92 15.15 -7.07 22.74
N GLN A 93 16.46 -6.83 22.64
CA GLN A 93 17.45 -7.91 22.66
C GLN A 93 17.66 -8.27 24.13
N ASN A 94 17.09 -9.39 24.57
CA ASN A 94 17.38 -9.97 25.88
C ASN A 94 18.75 -10.65 25.88
#